data_AF-A0A8H7LT85-F1
#
_entry.id   AF-A0A8H7LT85-F1
#
_cell.length_a   1.000
_cell.length_b   1.000
_cell.length_c   1.000
_cell.angle_alpha   90.00
_cell.angle_beta   90.00
_cell.angle_gamma   90.00
#
_symmetry.space_group_name_H-M   'P 1'
#
loop_
_entity.id
_entity.type
_entity.pdbx_description
1 polymer ?
#
loop_
_entity_poly.entity_id
_entity_poly.type
_entity_poly.pdbx_seq_one_letter_code
_entity_poly.pdbx_strand_id
1 'polypeptide(L)'
;MGKLSLRPTRRDAIVAVAGMACMLLFSRMFELGIQDPSSHSLHIPPDTVLANQQHLAPSRPSYRHQVVPQDDDTPKPAPIPVLPKHASHDVIHNPIQHTTPSILKTQSWPDFSSGLPHTKLLKHGAGWTVFENIYMSNGTMYIITDNPSAWPQRRMMIDTGITALNTPENIAAREPTEYDLDWITPKEAEARWGKRVWAVSDFTVLYWDPLQFVNHYYHFAAELLMGTWRMLASFDPFINVHGEYTKIPTPARAVFPHVEPKVWRDGPSFNQFFLHAVWPGIVPPGMEFSDAWEDRVKLTRSSDPSDPNNKAPHAFLYEKVLLADRSASFRGAHCSINARTVSEAVEATRADLEDGPGDDKGKWWWEPLRRRILKISSVDQAIQDISLWWYGSEADVAKLSETLEGGKPTVHITYISRQTARHRKLIKEDHDGIVTTLKELVARKNALPPSPQNRRWRLEIVEAEHISREEQVRIAARTTVMLGVHGNGLTHLIMMPITPFSTVIELFYPGGFARDYQWTSTALGMRHYGVHNNTAFTEPSLPLVQYPEGFQGNEIPVHGPFIADLIEERIDGVAVKL
;
A
#
# COMPACT_ATOMS: atom_id res chain seq x y z
N MET A 1 -47.11 -6.76 30.96
CA MET A 1 -47.48 -8.04 31.60
C MET A 1 -47.33 -9.15 30.57
N GLY A 2 -46.57 -10.21 30.88
CA GLY A 2 -46.39 -11.38 30.02
C GLY A 2 -44.96 -11.94 30.03
N LYS A 3 -44.52 -12.55 31.14
CA LYS A 3 -43.29 -13.36 31.19
C LYS A 3 -43.60 -14.74 30.60
N LEU A 4 -43.08 -15.06 29.40
CA LEU A 4 -42.96 -16.44 28.95
C LEU A 4 -41.64 -17.01 29.49
N SER A 5 -41.72 -18.03 30.35
CA SER A 5 -40.57 -18.85 30.70
C SER A 5 -40.43 -19.98 29.68
N LEU A 6 -39.44 -19.89 28.81
CA LEU A 6 -39.03 -21.01 27.96
C LEU A 6 -38.22 -21.99 28.83
N ARG A 7 -38.80 -23.16 29.11
CA ARG A 7 -38.05 -24.28 29.69
C ARG A 7 -37.21 -24.93 28.58
N PRO A 8 -35.91 -25.22 28.82
CA PRO A 8 -35.06 -25.87 27.84
C PRO A 8 -35.64 -27.23 27.43
N THR A 9 -35.62 -27.53 26.13
CA THR A 9 -36.04 -28.83 25.61
C THR A 9 -34.94 -29.87 25.87
N ARG A 10 -35.28 -31.17 25.79
CA ARG A 10 -34.27 -32.25 25.87
C ARG A 10 -33.17 -32.09 24.82
N ARG A 11 -33.47 -31.46 23.67
CA ARG A 11 -32.48 -31.17 22.62
C ARG A 11 -31.49 -30.10 23.07
N ASP A 12 -31.96 -29.06 23.75
CA ASP A 12 -31.10 -27.99 24.28
C ASP A 12 -30.18 -28.49 25.39
N ALA A 13 -30.66 -29.40 26.23
CA ALA A 13 -29.84 -30.08 27.23
C ALA A 13 -28.76 -30.98 26.59
N ILE A 14 -29.09 -31.72 25.52
CA ILE A 14 -28.12 -32.56 24.80
C ILE A 14 -27.06 -31.71 24.10
N VAL A 15 -27.47 -30.59 23.47
CA VAL A 15 -26.53 -29.66 22.81
C VAL A 15 -25.61 -28.97 23.84
N ALA A 16 -26.14 -28.59 25.01
CA ALA A 16 -25.33 -28.02 26.08
C ALA A 16 -24.34 -29.04 26.67
N VAL A 17 -24.76 -30.30 26.86
CA VAL A 17 -23.87 -31.38 27.34
C VAL A 17 -22.82 -31.74 26.30
N ALA A 18 -23.17 -31.77 25.00
CA ALA A 18 -22.20 -31.98 23.93
C ALA A 18 -21.20 -30.81 23.83
N GLY A 19 -21.67 -29.57 23.97
CA GLY A 19 -20.80 -28.38 24.00
C GLY A 19 -19.84 -28.37 25.19
N MET A 20 -20.31 -28.75 26.39
CA MET A 20 -19.45 -28.88 27.58
C MET A 20 -18.46 -30.05 27.45
N ALA A 21 -18.84 -31.16 26.83
CA ALA A 21 -17.93 -32.28 26.55
C ALA A 21 -16.85 -31.89 25.53
N CYS A 22 -17.18 -31.10 24.51
CA CYS A 22 -16.21 -30.57 23.56
C CYS A 22 -15.25 -29.56 24.20
N MET A 23 -15.73 -28.70 25.09
CA MET A 23 -14.89 -27.76 25.86
C MET A 23 -13.92 -28.51 26.80
N LEU A 24 -14.37 -29.58 27.46
CA LEU A 24 -13.52 -30.41 28.33
C LEU A 24 -12.50 -31.24 27.54
N LEU A 25 -12.83 -31.69 26.33
CA LEU A 25 -11.89 -32.36 25.43
C LEU A 25 -10.84 -31.38 24.88
N PHE A 26 -11.23 -30.16 24.51
CA PHE A 26 -10.29 -29.12 24.08
C PHE A 26 -9.38 -28.64 25.23
N SER A 27 -9.91 -28.52 26.45
CA SER A 27 -9.12 -28.15 27.63
C SER A 27 -8.10 -29.22 28.03
N ARG A 28 -8.42 -30.52 27.87
CA ARG A 28 -7.48 -31.62 28.15
C ARG A 28 -6.42 -31.84 27.07
N MET A 29 -6.64 -31.37 25.84
CA MET A 29 -5.63 -31.42 24.77
C MET A 29 -4.54 -30.34 24.93
N PHE A 30 -4.79 -29.28 25.70
CA PHE A 30 -3.83 -28.21 25.98
C PHE A 30 -3.11 -28.32 27.34
N GLU A 31 -3.49 -29.27 28.20
CA GLU A 31 -2.81 -29.56 29.48
C GLU A 31 -1.67 -30.60 29.37
N LEU A 32 -1.41 -31.16 28.18
CA LEU A 32 -0.23 -31.99 27.90
C LEU A 32 0.80 -31.20 27.10
N GLY A 33 1.38 -30.16 27.71
CA GLY A 33 2.37 -29.31 27.04
C GLY A 33 3.13 -28.32 27.91
N ILE A 34 3.13 -28.47 29.24
CA ILE A 34 4.00 -27.69 30.13
C ILE A 34 4.89 -28.65 30.91
N GLN A 35 6.07 -28.94 30.38
CA GLN A 35 7.21 -29.45 31.15
C GLN A 35 8.49 -28.72 30.72
N ASP A 36 8.95 -27.86 31.63
CA ASP A 36 10.32 -27.50 32.00
C ASP A 36 11.46 -27.80 30.98
N PRO A 37 12.11 -26.78 30.37
CA PRO A 37 13.30 -26.97 29.56
C PRO A 37 14.55 -26.86 30.43
N SER A 38 14.76 -27.84 31.30
CA SER A 38 16.09 -28.11 31.85
C SER A 38 16.32 -29.62 31.87
N SER A 39 17.42 -30.03 31.24
CA SER A 39 18.00 -31.38 31.16
C SER A 39 17.60 -32.28 29.96
N HIS A 40 18.66 -32.83 29.37
CA HIS A 40 18.76 -34.00 28.49
C HIS A 40 18.67 -33.82 26.97
N SER A 41 19.82 -33.40 26.45
CA SER A 41 20.48 -33.90 25.24
C SER A 41 20.38 -35.42 25.03
N LEU A 42 20.10 -35.86 23.78
CA LEU A 42 20.96 -36.74 22.96
C LEU A 42 20.30 -37.17 21.62
N HIS A 43 21.00 -36.81 20.53
CA HIS A 43 21.26 -37.50 19.25
C HIS A 43 20.18 -38.23 18.43
N ILE A 44 20.14 -37.91 17.12
CA ILE A 44 20.21 -38.77 15.91
C ILE A 44 20.22 -37.84 14.65
N PRO A 45 20.91 -38.17 13.53
CA PRO A 45 22.15 -37.54 13.03
C PRO A 45 21.96 -36.53 11.86
N PRO A 46 23.03 -35.80 11.47
CA PRO A 46 23.02 -34.83 10.37
C PRO A 46 23.45 -35.45 9.03
N ASP A 47 23.30 -34.64 7.97
CA ASP A 47 23.80 -34.76 6.58
C ASP A 47 22.73 -35.21 5.56
N THR A 48 22.18 -34.29 4.76
CA THR A 48 22.78 -33.79 3.50
C THR A 48 21.83 -32.68 2.97
N VAL A 49 22.19 -31.51 2.41
CA VAL A 49 23.40 -30.94 1.82
C VAL A 49 23.39 -29.43 2.11
N LEU A 50 24.29 -28.97 2.98
CA LEU A 50 24.63 -27.57 3.19
C LEU A 50 26.16 -27.51 3.20
N ALA A 51 26.77 -27.33 2.04
CA ALA A 51 28.19 -26.98 1.93
C ALA A 51 28.49 -26.42 0.55
N ASN A 52 28.61 -25.10 0.46
CA ASN A 52 29.76 -24.46 -0.15
C ASN A 52 29.77 -23.00 0.27
N GLN A 53 30.46 -22.70 1.37
CA GLN A 53 31.59 -21.76 1.42
C GLN A 53 31.96 -21.47 2.89
N GLN A 54 33.00 -22.17 3.35
CA GLN A 54 33.89 -21.83 4.46
C GLN A 54 35.27 -21.56 3.81
N HIS A 55 36.16 -20.68 4.21
CA HIS A 55 36.40 -19.86 5.40
C HIS A 55 37.42 -18.77 5.00
N LEU A 56 37.48 -17.65 5.73
CA LEU A 56 38.68 -17.14 6.45
C LEU A 56 38.42 -15.70 6.95
N ALA A 57 38.38 -15.55 8.27
CA ALA A 57 38.61 -14.27 8.97
C ALA A 57 40.02 -14.38 9.61
N PRO A 58 40.80 -13.29 9.81
CA PRO A 58 40.35 -12.21 10.70
C PRO A 58 40.77 -10.76 10.37
N SER A 59 40.09 -9.86 11.07
CA SER A 59 40.46 -8.50 11.52
C SER A 59 40.00 -7.27 10.72
N ARG A 60 39.05 -6.54 11.35
CA ARG A 60 38.56 -5.16 11.17
C ARG A 60 37.79 -4.85 9.86
N PRO A 61 36.47 -4.57 9.91
CA PRO A 61 35.78 -4.05 8.74
C PRO A 61 35.61 -2.52 8.81
N SER A 62 36.32 -1.82 7.94
CA SER A 62 35.87 -0.57 7.34
C SER A 62 35.00 -0.91 6.13
N TYR A 63 33.68 -0.79 6.23
CA TYR A 63 32.80 -1.05 5.08
C TYR A 63 32.70 0.21 4.19
N ARG A 64 33.54 0.28 3.16
CA ARG A 64 33.17 0.92 1.88
C ARG A 64 32.56 -0.18 1.01
N HIS A 65 31.28 -0.07 0.71
CA HIS A 65 30.64 -0.97 -0.26
C HIS A 65 31.16 -0.65 -1.66
N GLN A 66 31.82 -1.62 -2.28
CA GLN A 66 32.04 -1.64 -3.72
C GLN A 66 30.78 -2.16 -4.39
N VAL A 67 30.11 -1.28 -5.14
CA VAL A 67 29.09 -1.63 -6.11
C VAL A 67 29.79 -2.41 -7.22
N VAL A 68 29.39 -3.66 -7.46
CA VAL A 68 29.73 -4.38 -8.69
C VAL A 68 28.92 -3.72 -9.82
N PRO A 69 29.56 -3.18 -10.87
CA PRO A 69 28.84 -2.61 -12.00
C PRO A 69 28.04 -3.71 -12.68
N GLN A 70 26.73 -3.50 -12.79
CA GLN A 70 25.89 -4.24 -13.72
C GLN A 70 26.09 -3.55 -15.07
N ASP A 71 26.67 -4.25 -16.04
CA ASP A 71 26.85 -3.72 -17.39
C ASP A 71 25.47 -3.41 -17.99
N ASP A 72 25.17 -2.11 -18.11
CA ASP A 72 23.99 -1.59 -18.76
C ASP A 72 24.14 -1.74 -20.28
N ASP A 73 23.29 -2.57 -20.89
CA ASP A 73 22.95 -2.43 -22.31
C ASP A 73 22.22 -1.09 -22.49
N THR A 74 22.98 -0.01 -22.68
CA THR A 74 22.44 1.31 -23.03
C THR A 74 21.70 1.23 -24.36
N PRO A 75 20.38 1.46 -24.42
CA PRO A 75 19.70 1.64 -25.70
C PRO A 75 20.15 2.97 -26.31
N LYS A 76 20.46 2.97 -27.61
CA LYS A 76 20.80 4.20 -28.35
C LYS A 76 19.70 5.26 -28.16
N PRO A 77 20.05 6.54 -27.92
CA PRO A 77 19.06 7.59 -27.76
C PRO A 77 18.18 7.71 -29.01
N ALA A 78 16.87 7.78 -28.80
CA ALA A 78 15.91 8.03 -29.86
C ALA A 78 16.21 9.39 -30.54
N PRO A 79 16.01 9.52 -31.86
CA PRO A 79 16.21 10.78 -32.55
C PRO A 79 15.28 11.86 -31.97
N ILE A 80 15.87 13.02 -31.65
CA ILE A 80 15.13 14.21 -31.20
C ILE A 80 14.16 14.62 -32.32
N PRO A 81 12.84 14.71 -32.08
CA PRO A 81 11.90 15.26 -33.04
C PRO A 81 12.25 16.73 -33.33
N VAL A 82 12.53 17.05 -34.59
CA VAL A 82 12.74 18.42 -35.04
C VAL A 82 11.39 19.13 -35.01
N LEU A 83 11.19 19.98 -34.00
CA LEU A 83 10.03 20.87 -33.93
C LEU A 83 10.06 21.86 -35.12
N PRO A 84 8.98 21.99 -35.90
CA PRO A 84 8.87 23.04 -36.92
C PRO A 84 8.93 24.41 -36.24
N LYS A 85 9.76 25.31 -36.78
CA LYS A 85 9.78 26.73 -36.39
C LYS A 85 8.42 27.34 -36.71
N HIS A 86 7.60 27.59 -35.69
CA HIS A 86 6.35 28.32 -35.87
C HIS A 86 6.63 29.79 -36.14
N ALA A 87 6.07 30.26 -37.25
CA ALA A 87 6.00 31.66 -37.63
C ALA A 87 5.19 32.47 -36.60
N SER A 88 5.64 33.70 -36.38
CA SER A 88 5.00 34.73 -35.58
C SER A 88 3.58 35.03 -36.06
N HIS A 89 2.59 34.79 -35.20
CA HIS A 89 1.30 35.45 -35.29
C HIS A 89 1.04 36.19 -33.97
N ASP A 90 1.23 37.50 -34.01
CA ASP A 90 0.77 38.44 -32.99
C ASP A 90 -0.76 38.47 -33.03
N VAL A 91 -1.40 37.88 -32.02
CA VAL A 91 -2.78 38.18 -31.65
C VAL A 91 -2.77 38.54 -30.17
N ILE A 92 -2.91 39.83 -29.90
CA ILE A 92 -2.99 40.40 -28.56
C ILE A 92 -4.34 39.98 -27.96
N HIS A 93 -4.33 38.96 -27.09
CA HIS A 93 -5.42 38.73 -26.14
C HIS A 93 -5.12 39.49 -24.85
N ASN A 94 -5.98 40.45 -24.52
CA ASN A 94 -5.98 41.10 -23.21
C ASN A 94 -6.11 40.04 -22.11
N PRO A 95 -5.18 39.97 -21.13
CA PRO A 95 -5.30 39.04 -20.03
C PRO A 95 -6.43 39.51 -19.10
N ILE A 96 -7.47 38.69 -18.98
CA ILE A 96 -8.42 38.78 -17.88
C ILE A 96 -7.63 38.49 -16.61
N GLN A 97 -7.44 39.52 -15.78
CA GLN A 97 -6.83 39.38 -14.46
C GLN A 97 -7.77 38.56 -13.57
N HIS A 98 -7.54 37.25 -13.49
CA HIS A 98 -8.02 36.46 -12.36
C HIS A 98 -7.18 36.84 -11.14
N THR A 99 -7.71 37.76 -10.33
CA THR A 99 -7.17 38.04 -9.00
C THR A 99 -7.48 36.85 -8.10
N THR A 100 -6.62 35.84 -8.12
CA THR A 100 -6.59 34.84 -7.05
C THR A 100 -6.02 35.52 -5.80
N PRO A 101 -6.72 35.54 -4.66
CA PRO A 101 -6.12 36.02 -3.42
C PRO A 101 -4.99 35.05 -3.05
N SER A 102 -3.75 35.45 -3.35
CA SER A 102 -2.57 34.83 -2.73
C SER A 102 -2.57 35.26 -1.27
N ILE A 103 -3.24 34.48 -0.43
CA ILE A 103 -2.95 34.52 1.00
C ILE A 103 -1.58 33.87 1.13
N LEU A 104 -0.52 34.67 1.03
CA LEU A 104 0.77 34.34 1.61
C LEU A 104 0.47 34.04 3.08
N LYS A 105 0.36 32.76 3.44
CA LYS A 105 0.49 32.35 4.85
C LYS A 105 1.86 32.83 5.27
N THR A 106 1.91 33.96 5.97
CA THR A 106 3.11 34.36 6.72
C THR A 106 3.44 33.17 7.61
N GLN A 107 4.57 32.53 7.34
CA GLN A 107 5.10 31.45 8.17
C GLN A 107 5.43 32.07 9.54
N SER A 108 4.46 32.08 10.44
CA SER A 108 4.68 32.53 11.80
C SER A 108 5.36 31.39 12.53
N TRP A 109 6.56 31.65 13.06
CA TRP A 109 7.15 30.80 14.08
C TRP A 109 6.10 30.52 15.16
N PRO A 110 5.97 29.27 15.64
CA PRO A 110 5.04 28.98 16.72
C PRO A 110 5.34 29.88 17.91
N ASP A 111 4.32 30.51 18.47
CA ASP A 111 4.48 31.31 19.66
C ASP A 111 4.71 30.38 20.86
N PHE A 112 5.96 30.33 21.34
CA PHE A 112 6.35 29.57 22.52
C PHE A 112 6.22 30.39 23.82
N SER A 113 5.54 31.54 23.80
CA SER A 113 5.35 32.39 24.99
C SER A 113 4.67 31.66 26.15
N SER A 114 3.78 30.72 25.85
CA SER A 114 3.07 29.87 26.81
C SER A 114 3.78 28.54 27.11
N GLY A 115 5.02 28.35 26.64
CA GLY A 115 5.77 27.10 26.74
C GLY A 115 5.66 26.23 25.49
N LEU A 116 6.37 25.10 25.51
CA LEU A 116 6.40 24.14 24.40
C LEU A 116 5.05 23.41 24.25
N PRO A 117 4.45 23.39 23.04
CA PRO A 117 3.21 22.67 22.78
C PRO A 117 3.28 21.18 23.15
N HIS A 118 2.24 20.68 23.82
CA HIS A 118 2.08 19.26 24.10
C HIS A 118 1.82 18.49 22.79
N THR A 119 2.33 17.26 22.72
CA THR A 119 2.07 16.36 21.59
C THR A 119 0.65 15.83 21.70
N LYS A 120 -0.06 15.77 20.57
CA LYS A 120 -1.40 15.16 20.49
C LYS A 120 -1.38 13.94 19.59
N LEU A 121 -2.04 12.88 20.04
CA LEU A 121 -2.33 11.71 19.22
C LEU A 121 -3.63 11.97 18.45
N LEU A 122 -3.55 12.02 17.12
CA LEU A 122 -4.76 12.19 16.29
C LEU A 122 -5.36 10.86 15.88
N LYS A 123 -4.52 9.92 15.41
CA LYS A 123 -4.93 8.62 14.88
C LYS A 123 -3.84 7.59 15.14
N HIS A 124 -4.23 6.35 15.39
CA HIS A 124 -3.29 5.25 15.61
C HIS A 124 -3.85 3.92 15.12
N GLY A 125 -3.07 3.25 14.28
CA GLY A 125 -3.03 1.80 14.13
C GLY A 125 -1.58 1.35 14.31
N ALA A 126 -1.36 0.04 14.48
CA ALA A 126 0.00 -0.46 14.61
C ALA A 126 0.83 -0.03 13.39
N GLY A 127 1.96 0.65 13.62
CA GLY A 127 2.82 1.19 12.57
C GLY A 127 2.27 2.36 11.76
N TRP A 128 1.09 2.90 12.11
CA TRP A 128 0.49 4.06 11.44
C TRP A 128 0.00 5.06 12.47
N THR A 129 0.76 6.12 12.72
CA THR A 129 0.42 7.07 13.78
C THR A 129 0.47 8.50 13.27
N VAL A 130 -0.61 9.26 13.52
CA VAL A 130 -0.67 10.69 13.22
C VAL A 130 -0.53 11.49 14.50
N PHE A 131 0.49 12.35 14.54
CA PHE A 131 0.78 13.24 15.65
C PHE A 131 0.54 14.71 15.25
N GLU A 132 0.14 15.53 16.23
CA GLU A 132 0.42 16.97 16.22
C GLU A 132 1.50 17.27 17.24
N ASN A 133 2.40 18.19 16.90
CA ASN A 133 3.48 18.68 17.76
C ASN A 133 4.41 17.58 18.29
N ILE A 134 5.02 16.80 17.40
CA ILE A 134 6.05 15.82 17.77
C ILE A 134 7.44 16.43 17.62
N TYR A 135 8.32 16.15 18.58
CA TYR A 135 9.67 16.73 18.62
C TYR A 135 10.70 15.72 18.16
N MET A 136 11.76 16.16 17.49
CA MET A 136 12.92 15.33 17.17
C MET A 136 14.18 16.00 17.68
N SER A 137 14.96 15.26 18.46
CA SER A 137 16.27 15.70 18.94
C SER A 137 17.20 14.50 18.99
N ASN A 138 18.41 14.63 18.45
CA ASN A 138 19.42 13.57 18.46
C ASN A 138 18.95 12.24 17.82
N GLY A 139 18.01 12.31 16.87
CA GLY A 139 17.45 11.13 16.19
C GLY A 139 16.29 10.46 16.93
N THR A 140 16.05 10.84 18.19
CA THR A 140 14.93 10.37 18.99
C THR A 140 13.69 11.23 18.75
N MET A 141 12.53 10.59 18.56
CA MET A 141 11.23 11.27 18.54
C MET A 141 10.71 11.42 19.97
N TYR A 142 10.19 12.59 20.34
CA TYR A 142 9.70 12.87 21.68
C TYR A 142 8.23 13.27 21.68
N ILE A 143 7.49 12.62 22.57
CA ILE A 143 6.11 12.92 22.90
C ILE A 143 6.11 13.72 24.20
N ILE A 144 5.66 14.97 24.15
CA ILE A 144 5.48 15.80 25.34
C ILE A 144 4.09 15.50 25.93
N THR A 145 4.05 14.86 27.10
CA THR A 145 2.82 14.48 27.80
C THR A 145 3.06 14.31 29.30
N ASP A 146 2.06 14.66 30.12
CA ASP A 146 2.05 14.33 31.56
C ASP A 146 1.49 12.93 31.85
N ASN A 147 0.94 12.26 30.83
CA ASN A 147 0.29 10.97 30.97
C ASN A 147 0.75 9.96 29.89
N PRO A 148 1.95 9.37 30.03
CA PRO A 148 2.47 8.39 29.07
C PRO A 148 1.61 7.13 28.93
N SER A 149 0.90 6.71 29.98
CA SER A 149 0.10 5.48 29.96
C SER A 149 -1.17 5.57 29.11
N ALA A 150 -1.61 6.78 28.74
CA ALA A 150 -2.70 6.99 27.79
C ALA A 150 -2.29 6.80 26.32
N TRP A 151 -1.00 6.61 26.04
CA TRP A 151 -0.48 6.44 24.70
C TRP A 151 -0.38 4.96 24.31
N PRO A 152 -0.43 4.64 23.01
CA PRO A 152 -0.04 3.32 22.52
C PRO A 152 1.38 2.98 22.97
N GLN A 153 1.65 1.68 23.14
CA GLN A 153 3.01 1.23 23.44
C GLN A 153 3.95 1.65 22.30
N ARG A 154 5.19 2.02 22.65
CA ARG A 154 6.23 2.44 21.71
C ARG A 154 6.37 1.48 20.52
N ARG A 155 6.42 0.18 20.82
CA ARG A 155 6.52 -0.91 19.84
C ARG A 155 5.37 -0.96 18.85
N MET A 156 4.21 -0.41 19.18
CA MET A 156 3.07 -0.33 18.28
C MET A 156 3.17 0.87 17.34
N MET A 157 4.06 1.84 17.61
CA MET A 157 4.22 3.04 16.78
C MET A 157 5.46 3.00 15.90
N ILE A 158 6.58 2.46 16.39
CA ILE A 158 7.90 2.54 15.73
C ILE A 158 8.77 1.30 16.02
N ASP A 159 9.84 1.10 15.25
CA ASP A 159 10.93 0.17 15.46
C ASP A 159 12.31 0.89 15.43
N THR A 160 13.42 0.13 15.40
CA THR A 160 14.78 0.71 15.37
C THR A 160 15.26 1.12 13.97
N GLY A 161 14.47 0.93 12.92
CA GLY A 161 14.77 1.29 11.53
C GLY A 161 15.68 0.30 10.78
N ILE A 162 16.08 -0.81 11.41
CA ILE A 162 16.95 -1.81 10.79
C ILE A 162 16.17 -2.74 9.86
N THR A 163 16.87 -3.38 8.92
CA THR A 163 16.30 -4.38 7.99
C THR A 163 15.49 -5.45 8.73
N ALA A 164 14.28 -5.73 8.25
CA ALA A 164 13.34 -6.68 8.86
C ALA A 164 13.58 -8.10 8.34
N LEU A 165 14.54 -8.79 8.95
CA LEU A 165 14.80 -10.20 8.71
C LEU A 165 13.92 -11.05 9.64
N ASN A 166 13.43 -12.18 9.13
CA ASN A 166 12.60 -13.11 9.90
C ASN A 166 13.45 -14.11 10.71
N THR A 167 14.34 -13.58 11.56
CA THR A 167 15.09 -14.38 12.53
C THR A 167 14.79 -13.90 13.95
N PRO A 168 14.80 -14.77 14.97
CA PRO A 168 14.54 -14.37 16.36
C PRO A 168 15.43 -13.20 16.81
N GLU A 169 16.71 -13.21 16.42
CA GLU A 169 17.69 -12.19 16.80
C GLU A 169 17.35 -10.83 16.16
N ASN A 170 16.98 -10.80 14.87
CA ASN A 170 16.61 -9.57 14.20
C ASN A 170 15.26 -9.03 14.68
N ILE A 171 14.29 -9.91 14.95
CA ILE A 171 13.01 -9.54 15.56
C ILE A 171 13.24 -8.86 16.91
N ALA A 172 14.12 -9.40 17.75
CA ALA A 172 14.48 -8.79 19.02
C ALA A 172 15.22 -7.46 18.86
N ALA A 173 16.16 -7.37 17.90
CA ALA A 173 16.90 -6.14 17.61
C ALA A 173 16.05 -4.99 17.04
N ARG A 174 14.85 -5.29 16.54
CA ARG A 174 13.85 -4.30 16.08
C ARG A 174 12.96 -3.76 17.19
N GLU A 175 13.11 -4.23 18.42
CA GLU A 175 12.32 -3.70 19.53
C GLU A 175 12.79 -2.27 19.86
N PRO A 176 11.91 -1.26 19.76
CA PRO A 176 12.32 0.12 19.96
C PRO A 176 12.57 0.43 21.44
N THR A 177 13.42 1.42 21.66
CA THR A 177 13.82 1.92 22.97
C THR A 177 13.50 3.40 23.11
N GLU A 178 13.80 3.99 24.28
CA GLU A 178 13.78 5.43 24.49
C GLU A 178 14.69 6.22 23.54
N TYR A 179 15.60 5.57 22.81
CA TYR A 179 16.42 6.23 21.79
C TYR A 179 15.70 6.42 20.46
N ASP A 180 14.63 5.68 20.19
CA ASP A 180 13.83 5.77 18.96
C ASP A 180 12.63 6.71 19.17
N LEU A 181 11.89 6.48 20.26
CA LEU A 181 10.76 7.32 20.66
C LEU A 181 10.65 7.38 22.18
N ASP A 182 10.46 8.55 22.77
CA ASP A 182 10.36 8.68 24.23
C ASP A 182 9.26 9.63 24.68
N TRP A 183 8.81 9.45 25.92
CA TRP A 183 7.85 10.33 26.57
C TRP A 183 8.57 11.21 27.58
N ILE A 184 8.33 12.52 27.51
CA ILE A 184 8.86 13.48 28.46
C ILE A 184 7.75 14.41 28.94
N THR A 185 7.87 14.88 30.17
CA THR A 185 6.98 15.90 30.72
C THR A 185 7.26 17.27 30.07
N PRO A 186 6.29 18.20 30.08
CA PRO A 186 6.50 19.57 29.62
C PRO A 186 7.67 20.26 30.34
N LYS A 187 7.84 19.97 31.64
CA LYS A 187 8.97 20.50 32.43
C LYS A 187 10.32 19.96 31.96
N GLU A 188 10.41 18.67 31.65
CA GLU A 188 11.63 18.08 31.10
C GLU A 188 11.94 18.61 29.71
N ALA A 189 10.92 18.80 28.87
CA ALA A 189 11.08 19.41 27.55
C ALA A 189 11.61 20.86 27.65
N GLU A 190 11.03 21.68 28.54
CA GLU A 190 11.47 23.06 28.78
C GLU A 190 12.90 23.09 29.33
N ALA A 191 13.24 22.22 30.28
CA ALA A 191 14.59 22.11 30.81
C ALA A 191 15.61 21.67 29.75
N ARG A 192 15.19 20.81 28.81
CA ARG A 192 16.03 20.24 27.76
C ARG A 192 16.29 21.22 26.61
N TRP A 193 15.25 21.87 26.10
CA TRP A 193 15.33 22.69 24.89
C TRP A 193 15.07 24.17 25.13
N GLY A 194 14.23 24.51 26.11
CA GLY A 194 13.70 25.87 26.28
C GLY A 194 13.15 26.40 24.97
N LYS A 195 13.52 27.63 24.60
CA LYS A 195 13.10 28.26 23.33
C LYS A 195 13.84 27.77 22.08
N ARG A 196 14.75 26.80 22.20
CA ARG A 196 15.64 26.41 21.10
C ARG A 196 15.05 25.25 20.29
N VAL A 197 13.85 25.50 19.82
CA VAL A 197 13.02 24.59 19.05
C VAL A 197 12.75 25.21 17.68
N TRP A 198 13.04 24.48 16.61
CA TRP A 198 12.78 24.91 15.25
C TRP A 198 11.54 24.22 14.69
N ALA A 199 10.55 25.01 14.30
CA ALA A 199 9.33 24.50 13.71
C ALA A 199 9.57 23.99 12.28
N VAL A 200 9.07 22.79 12.03
CA VAL A 200 8.85 22.23 10.71
C VAL A 200 7.34 22.29 10.47
N SER A 201 6.93 23.32 9.73
CA SER A 201 5.52 23.57 9.42
C SER A 201 4.96 22.52 8.45
N ASP A 202 3.64 22.53 8.33
CA ASP A 202 2.88 21.71 7.39
C ASP A 202 2.97 20.20 7.66
N PHE A 203 2.29 19.43 6.83
CA PHE A 203 2.14 17.99 7.04
C PHE A 203 3.38 17.25 6.51
N THR A 204 4.02 16.46 7.38
CA THR A 204 5.14 15.58 7.05
C THR A 204 4.70 14.12 7.02
N VAL A 205 5.10 13.37 5.99
CA VAL A 205 5.06 11.90 6.03
C VAL A 205 6.45 11.39 6.37
N LEU A 206 6.58 10.65 7.46
CA LEU A 206 7.82 10.06 7.95
C LEU A 206 7.76 8.55 7.73
N TYR A 207 8.46 8.08 6.71
CA TYR A 207 8.58 6.67 6.38
C TYR A 207 9.77 6.06 7.11
N TRP A 208 9.49 5.34 8.19
CA TRP A 208 10.50 4.68 9.01
C TRP A 208 10.96 3.33 8.43
N ASP A 209 10.35 2.88 7.34
CA ASP A 209 10.73 1.63 6.67
C ASP A 209 12.20 1.64 6.19
N PRO A 210 12.93 0.51 6.35
CA PRO A 210 14.24 0.34 5.74
C PRO A 210 14.13 0.14 4.22
N LEU A 211 15.26 0.27 3.52
CA LEU A 211 15.36 0.12 2.06
C LEU A 211 14.71 -1.16 1.50
N GLN A 212 14.77 -2.28 2.25
CA GLN A 212 14.33 -3.62 1.83
C GLN A 212 12.99 -3.67 1.10
N PHE A 213 12.05 -2.79 1.46
CA PHE A 213 10.70 -2.74 0.87
C PHE A 213 10.45 -1.49 0.05
N VAL A 214 11.13 -0.38 0.37
CA VAL A 214 10.90 0.92 -0.27
C VAL A 214 11.24 0.87 -1.76
N ASN A 215 12.27 0.13 -2.18
CA ASN A 215 12.70 0.04 -3.57
C ASN A 215 11.92 -0.96 -4.44
N HIS A 216 10.74 -1.39 -4.00
CA HIS A 216 9.94 -2.40 -4.68
C HIS A 216 8.54 -1.88 -5.00
N TYR A 217 8.17 -1.85 -6.29
CA TYR A 217 6.92 -1.24 -6.78
C TYR A 217 5.68 -1.61 -5.95
N TYR A 218 5.42 -2.90 -5.75
CA TYR A 218 4.25 -3.34 -4.98
C TYR A 218 4.27 -2.80 -3.54
N HIS A 219 5.39 -2.94 -2.83
CA HIS A 219 5.50 -2.54 -1.44
C HIS A 219 5.48 -1.02 -1.27
N PHE A 220 5.96 -0.27 -2.26
CA PHE A 220 5.90 1.18 -2.24
C PHE A 220 4.51 1.70 -2.61
N ALA A 221 3.96 1.32 -3.77
CA ALA A 221 2.73 1.90 -4.30
C ALA A 221 1.47 1.29 -3.69
N ALA A 222 1.39 -0.05 -3.61
CA ALA A 222 0.22 -0.79 -3.15
C ALA A 222 0.24 -1.12 -1.65
N GLU A 223 1.33 -0.80 -0.93
CA GLU A 223 1.35 -0.86 0.52
C GLU A 223 1.65 0.50 1.17
N LEU A 224 2.88 1.00 1.02
CA LEU A 224 3.31 2.19 1.77
C LEU A 224 2.51 3.45 1.39
N LEU A 225 2.41 3.76 0.09
CA LEU A 225 1.64 4.89 -0.42
C LEU A 225 0.14 4.67 -0.24
N MET A 226 -0.33 3.43 -0.42
CA MET A 226 -1.74 3.08 -0.22
C MET A 226 -2.19 3.31 1.22
N GLY A 227 -1.43 2.83 2.22
CA GLY A 227 -1.68 3.07 3.64
C GLY A 227 -1.52 4.54 4.01
N THR A 228 -0.52 5.22 3.44
CA THR A 228 -0.35 6.67 3.63
C THR A 228 -1.59 7.42 3.16
N TRP A 229 -2.01 7.18 1.92
CA TRP A 229 -3.19 7.82 1.36
C TRP A 229 -4.44 7.48 2.15
N ARG A 230 -4.60 6.24 2.62
CA ARG A 230 -5.70 5.83 3.49
C ARG A 230 -5.75 6.66 4.78
N MET A 231 -4.61 6.86 5.45
CA MET A 231 -4.52 7.72 6.64
C MET A 231 -4.88 9.17 6.34
N LEU A 232 -4.44 9.73 5.20
CA LEU A 232 -4.78 11.11 4.82
C LEU A 232 -6.25 11.25 4.38
N ALA A 233 -6.79 10.29 3.65
CA ALA A 233 -8.19 10.27 3.21
C ALA A 233 -9.16 10.31 4.38
N SER A 234 -8.79 9.74 5.53
CA SER A 234 -9.62 9.76 6.75
C SER A 234 -9.88 11.15 7.34
N PHE A 235 -9.19 12.20 6.88
CA PHE A 235 -9.52 13.59 7.23
C PHE A 235 -10.74 14.12 6.47
N ASP A 236 -11.18 13.43 5.42
CA ASP A 236 -12.37 13.78 4.64
C ASP A 236 -13.32 12.59 4.48
N PRO A 237 -14.41 12.51 5.27
CA PRO A 237 -15.38 11.44 5.13
C PRO A 237 -16.29 11.60 3.89
N PHE A 238 -16.26 12.73 3.17
CA PHE A 238 -17.19 13.05 2.08
C PHE A 238 -16.54 12.98 0.69
N ILE A 239 -15.54 12.11 0.51
CA ILE A 239 -14.95 11.84 -0.81
C ILE A 239 -16.02 11.18 -1.69
N ASN A 240 -16.34 11.81 -2.83
CA ASN A 240 -17.39 11.34 -3.73
C ASN A 240 -16.83 10.47 -4.87
N VAL A 241 -17.74 9.91 -5.68
CA VAL A 241 -17.40 9.07 -6.84
C VAL A 241 -16.57 9.78 -7.92
N HIS A 242 -16.60 11.11 -7.99
CA HIS A 242 -15.74 11.89 -8.89
C HIS A 242 -14.31 12.08 -8.34
N GLY A 243 -14.02 11.53 -7.16
CA GLY A 243 -12.74 11.71 -6.46
C GLY A 243 -12.53 13.13 -5.94
N GLU A 244 -13.60 13.90 -5.76
CA GLU A 244 -13.54 15.25 -5.21
C GLU A 244 -13.49 15.19 -3.69
N TYR A 245 -12.73 16.11 -3.09
CA TYR A 245 -12.56 16.21 -1.65
C TYR A 245 -12.20 17.66 -1.26
N THR A 246 -12.33 17.99 0.02
CA THR A 246 -12.10 19.34 0.57
C THR A 246 -11.13 19.35 1.76
N LYS A 247 -10.95 18.23 2.47
CA LYS A 247 -10.22 18.18 3.75
C LYS A 247 -8.98 17.29 3.77
N ILE A 248 -8.72 16.51 2.71
CA ILE A 248 -7.51 15.66 2.65
C ILE A 248 -6.27 16.58 2.63
N PRO A 249 -5.38 16.47 3.64
CA PRO A 249 -4.16 17.27 3.67
C PRO A 249 -3.22 16.88 2.53
N THR A 250 -2.53 17.88 1.96
CA THR A 250 -1.43 17.66 1.04
C THR A 250 -0.12 17.74 1.82
N PRO A 251 0.69 16.66 1.89
CA PRO A 251 1.97 16.73 2.57
C PRO A 251 2.90 17.72 1.87
N ALA A 252 3.64 18.49 2.67
CA ALA A 252 4.70 19.35 2.16
C ALA A 252 5.99 18.55 1.93
N ARG A 253 6.12 17.39 2.59
CA ARG A 253 7.36 16.63 2.64
C ARG A 253 7.18 15.15 2.96
N ALA A 254 8.09 14.35 2.42
CA ALA A 254 8.25 12.93 2.68
C ALA A 254 9.69 12.67 3.13
N VAL A 255 9.86 12.06 4.30
CA VAL A 255 11.16 11.83 4.94
C VAL A 255 11.40 10.34 5.06
N PHE A 256 12.57 9.87 4.62
CA PHE A 256 13.00 8.47 4.66
C PHE A 256 14.33 8.34 5.42
N PRO A 257 14.32 8.29 6.77
CA PRO A 257 15.53 8.33 7.59
C PRO A 257 16.53 7.19 7.33
N HIS A 258 16.04 6.04 6.87
CA HIS A 258 16.82 4.80 6.73
C HIS A 258 17.06 4.41 5.26
N VAL A 259 16.87 5.37 4.34
CA VAL A 259 17.01 5.15 2.90
C VAL A 259 17.90 6.21 2.30
N GLU A 260 18.90 5.81 1.52
CA GLU A 260 19.75 6.76 0.80
C GLU A 260 19.04 7.36 -0.43
N PRO A 261 19.35 8.61 -0.84
CA PRO A 261 18.62 9.32 -1.91
C PRO A 261 18.53 8.62 -3.27
N LYS A 262 19.47 7.72 -3.57
CA LYS A 262 19.58 7.08 -4.89
C LYS A 262 18.86 5.74 -5.00
N VAL A 263 18.58 5.08 -3.87
CA VAL A 263 18.23 3.65 -3.84
C VAL A 263 16.74 3.35 -3.66
N TRP A 264 15.92 4.35 -3.36
CA TRP A 264 14.46 4.18 -3.21
C TRP A 264 13.70 3.88 -4.51
N ARG A 265 14.33 4.10 -5.67
CA ARG A 265 13.74 3.86 -6.98
C ARG A 265 13.68 2.36 -7.25
N ASP A 266 12.54 1.89 -7.74
CA ASP A 266 12.38 0.51 -8.18
C ASP A 266 12.91 0.32 -9.60
N GLY A 267 13.22 -0.93 -9.97
CA GLY A 267 13.69 -1.28 -11.31
C GLY A 267 12.75 -0.80 -12.43
N PRO A 268 11.43 -1.10 -12.35
CA PRO A 268 10.43 -0.62 -13.31
C PRO A 268 10.18 0.90 -13.30
N SER A 269 10.75 1.65 -12.35
CA SER A 269 10.59 3.11 -12.21
C SER A 269 9.17 3.57 -11.88
N PHE A 270 8.34 2.73 -11.27
CA PHE A 270 7.00 3.12 -10.83
C PHE A 270 6.96 3.90 -9.52
N ASN A 271 7.95 3.74 -8.64
CA ASN A 271 8.02 4.49 -7.39
C ASN A 271 8.10 5.98 -7.67
N GLN A 272 9.03 6.41 -8.54
CA GLN A 272 9.10 7.79 -8.96
C GLN A 272 7.85 8.21 -9.76
N PHE A 273 7.36 7.36 -10.66
CA PHE A 273 6.18 7.71 -11.45
C PHE A 273 4.97 8.05 -10.57
N PHE A 274 4.66 7.19 -9.59
CA PHE A 274 3.55 7.37 -8.68
C PHE A 274 3.77 8.57 -7.76
N LEU A 275 4.93 8.68 -7.11
CA LEU A 275 5.14 9.75 -6.15
C LEU A 275 5.06 11.14 -6.79
N HIS A 276 5.66 11.32 -7.98
CA HIS A 276 5.61 12.56 -8.75
C HIS A 276 4.19 12.87 -9.28
N ALA A 277 3.39 11.84 -9.58
CA ALA A 277 2.00 12.02 -10.02
C ALA A 277 1.08 12.42 -8.87
N VAL A 278 1.25 11.81 -7.69
CA VAL A 278 0.38 12.04 -6.53
C VAL A 278 0.68 13.38 -5.87
N TRP A 279 1.96 13.71 -5.67
CA TRP A 279 2.39 14.96 -5.04
C TRP A 279 3.53 15.62 -5.82
N PRO A 280 3.24 16.26 -6.97
CA PRO A 280 4.26 16.92 -7.78
C PRO A 280 4.99 18.04 -7.02
N GLY A 281 4.36 18.66 -6.02
CA GLY A 281 4.97 19.68 -5.17
C GLY A 281 5.97 19.15 -4.12
N ILE A 282 5.95 17.84 -3.82
CA ILE A 282 6.89 17.23 -2.87
C ILE A 282 8.24 16.92 -3.55
N VAL A 283 8.32 16.75 -4.87
CA VAL A 283 9.52 16.17 -5.51
C VAL A 283 10.12 17.03 -6.63
N PRO A 284 11.41 17.41 -6.53
CA PRO A 284 12.13 17.97 -5.38
C PRO A 284 11.74 19.46 -5.21
N PRO A 285 11.42 19.94 -3.98
CA PRO A 285 12.38 19.97 -2.86
C PRO A 285 11.95 19.32 -1.53
N GLY A 286 10.79 18.67 -1.46
CA GLY A 286 10.19 18.12 -0.22
C GLY A 286 10.56 16.68 0.14
N MET A 287 11.44 16.00 -0.61
CA MET A 287 11.94 14.67 -0.26
C MET A 287 13.23 14.77 0.56
N GLU A 288 13.24 14.18 1.75
CA GLU A 288 14.41 14.04 2.61
C GLU A 288 14.76 12.56 2.80
N PHE A 289 16.05 12.25 2.77
CA PHE A 289 16.58 10.90 2.91
C PHE A 289 17.53 10.83 4.11
N SER A 290 18.23 9.70 4.26
CA SER A 290 19.11 9.45 5.41
C SER A 290 20.17 10.53 5.64
N ASP A 291 20.72 11.12 4.58
CA ASP A 291 21.70 12.21 4.65
C ASP A 291 21.11 13.49 5.28
N ALA A 292 19.96 13.94 4.78
CA ALA A 292 19.24 15.09 5.34
C ALA A 292 18.77 14.82 6.79
N TRP A 293 18.36 13.58 7.08
CA TRP A 293 18.00 13.18 8.44
C TRP A 293 19.20 13.24 9.38
N GLU A 294 20.35 12.69 8.98
CA GLU A 294 21.60 12.76 9.74
C GLU A 294 22.02 14.19 10.04
N ASP A 295 21.84 15.12 9.09
CA ASP A 295 22.14 16.52 9.31
C ASP A 295 21.22 17.13 10.38
N ARG A 296 19.92 16.80 10.38
CA ARG A 296 19.02 17.20 11.46
C ARG A 296 19.44 16.60 12.82
N VAL A 297 19.91 15.36 12.84
CA VAL A 297 20.46 14.71 14.04
C VAL A 297 21.69 15.47 14.54
N LYS A 298 22.64 15.82 13.66
CA LYS A 298 23.85 16.57 14.04
C LYS A 298 23.52 17.97 14.56
N LEU A 299 22.59 18.68 13.92
CA LEU A 299 22.17 20.03 14.32
C LEU A 299 21.54 20.06 15.72
N THR A 300 20.80 19.00 16.07
CA THR A 300 20.16 18.87 17.39
C THR A 300 21.11 18.38 18.49
N ARG A 301 22.25 17.77 18.13
CA ARG A 301 23.36 17.48 19.05
C ARG A 301 24.21 18.71 19.40
N SER A 302 24.36 19.64 18.46
CA SER A 302 25.26 20.78 18.61
C SER A 302 24.71 21.84 19.58
N SER A 303 25.62 22.46 20.32
CA SER A 303 25.36 23.63 21.15
C SER A 303 25.74 24.93 20.45
N ASP A 304 25.29 26.05 21.01
CA ASP A 304 25.52 27.42 20.54
C ASP A 304 27.00 27.66 20.15
N PRO A 305 27.32 27.99 18.89
CA PRO A 305 28.69 28.23 18.46
C PRO A 305 29.36 29.45 19.14
N SER A 306 28.58 30.31 19.81
CA SER A 306 29.09 31.47 20.55
C SER A 306 29.37 31.21 22.03
N ASP A 307 28.92 30.07 22.58
CA ASP A 307 29.22 29.64 23.94
C ASP A 307 29.68 28.17 23.97
N PRO A 308 31.00 27.91 23.96
CA PRO A 308 31.55 26.55 23.99
C PRO A 308 31.24 25.77 25.29
N ASN A 309 30.67 26.41 26.32
CA ASN A 309 30.20 25.74 27.54
C ASN A 309 28.71 25.41 27.51
N ASN A 310 27.93 26.01 26.59
CA ASN A 310 26.57 25.58 26.35
C ASN A 310 26.65 24.15 25.80
N LYS A 311 25.93 23.21 26.41
CA LYS A 311 25.83 21.81 25.97
C LYS A 311 24.38 21.40 25.70
N ALA A 312 23.47 22.37 25.77
CA ALA A 312 22.06 22.07 25.75
C ALA A 312 21.65 21.72 24.30
N PRO A 313 20.85 20.68 24.06
CA PRO A 313 20.47 20.22 22.72
C PRO A 313 19.38 21.12 22.10
N HIS A 314 19.18 21.03 20.79
CA HIS A 314 18.06 21.65 20.08
C HIS A 314 17.00 20.59 19.72
N ALA A 315 15.81 21.03 19.31
CA ALA A 315 14.81 20.13 18.73
C ALA A 315 14.17 20.71 17.47
N PHE A 316 13.76 19.82 16.56
CA PHE A 316 12.79 20.16 15.54
C PHE A 316 11.38 19.82 16.05
N LEU A 317 10.46 20.78 15.97
CA LEU A 317 9.03 20.56 16.24
C LEU A 317 8.31 20.36 14.92
N TYR A 318 7.83 19.15 14.67
CA TYR A 318 6.96 18.89 13.53
C TYR A 318 5.51 19.17 13.90
N GLU A 319 4.88 20.11 13.18
CA GLU A 319 3.51 20.53 13.44
C GLU A 319 2.52 19.38 13.28
N LYS A 320 2.65 18.61 12.19
CA LYS A 320 1.82 17.43 11.91
C LYS A 320 2.63 16.36 11.18
N VAL A 321 2.62 15.14 11.72
CA VAL A 321 3.39 14.01 11.17
C VAL A 321 2.50 12.79 11.06
N LEU A 322 2.55 12.12 9.91
CA LEU A 322 2.20 10.71 9.80
C LEU A 322 3.49 9.89 9.86
N LEU A 323 3.65 9.09 10.91
CA LEU A 323 4.68 8.07 11.03
C LEU A 323 4.15 6.74 10.48
N ALA A 324 4.87 6.20 9.50
CA ALA A 324 4.61 4.89 8.92
C ALA A 324 5.79 3.95 9.16
N ASP A 325 5.52 2.80 9.77
CA ASP A 325 6.51 1.80 10.16
C ASP A 325 5.96 0.39 9.95
N ARG A 326 6.59 -0.35 9.02
CA ARG A 326 6.23 -1.72 8.69
C ARG A 326 6.42 -2.68 9.86
N SER A 327 7.55 -2.63 10.56
CA SER A 327 7.85 -3.56 11.65
C SER A 327 6.85 -3.45 12.80
N ALA A 328 6.48 -2.23 13.15
CA ALA A 328 5.43 -1.94 14.11
C ALA A 328 4.06 -2.41 13.58
N SER A 329 3.78 -2.24 12.28
CA SER A 329 2.55 -2.78 11.66
C SER A 329 2.41 -4.28 11.87
N PHE A 330 3.48 -5.07 11.68
CA PHE A 330 3.46 -6.53 11.87
C PHE A 330 3.13 -6.99 13.30
N ARG A 331 3.20 -6.09 14.30
CA ARG A 331 2.77 -6.37 15.68
C ARG A 331 1.25 -6.17 15.88
N GLY A 332 0.57 -5.54 14.92
CA GLY A 332 -0.85 -5.28 14.94
C GLY A 332 -1.71 -6.51 14.69
N ALA A 333 -2.98 -6.44 15.11
CA ALA A 333 -3.90 -7.56 15.08
C ALA A 333 -4.30 -7.99 13.65
N HIS A 334 -4.24 -7.09 12.68
CA HIS A 334 -4.63 -7.35 11.30
C HIS A 334 -3.42 -7.75 10.46
N CYS A 335 -2.34 -6.97 10.49
CA CYS A 335 -1.14 -7.24 9.70
C CYS A 335 -0.43 -8.52 10.15
N SER A 336 -0.52 -8.92 11.42
CA SER A 336 0.01 -10.22 11.87
C SER A 336 -0.68 -11.43 11.20
N ILE A 337 -1.94 -11.28 10.77
CA ILE A 337 -2.73 -12.34 10.12
C ILE A 337 -2.59 -12.29 8.61
N ASN A 338 -2.63 -11.08 8.02
CA ASN A 338 -2.69 -10.90 6.57
C ASN A 338 -1.34 -10.49 5.94
N ALA A 339 -0.34 -10.15 6.75
CA ALA A 339 0.97 -9.64 6.34
C ALA A 339 0.94 -8.36 5.49
N ARG A 340 -0.15 -7.58 5.55
CA ARG A 340 -0.35 -6.30 4.83
C ARG A 340 -0.36 -5.13 5.81
N THR A 341 0.65 -4.27 5.71
CA THR A 341 0.78 -3.10 6.60
C THR A 341 -0.43 -2.16 6.48
N VAL A 342 -0.98 -2.00 5.27
CA VAL A 342 -2.17 -1.18 4.98
C VAL A 342 -3.38 -1.59 5.78
N SER A 343 -3.48 -2.85 6.20
CA SER A 343 -4.63 -3.32 6.97
C SER A 343 -4.79 -2.63 8.32
N GLU A 344 -3.68 -2.26 8.96
CA GLU A 344 -3.68 -1.48 10.20
C GLU A 344 -4.13 -0.03 9.94
N ALA A 345 -3.73 0.57 8.82
CA ALA A 345 -4.20 1.89 8.40
C ALA A 345 -5.70 1.90 8.08
N VAL A 346 -6.21 0.86 7.42
CA VAL A 346 -7.65 0.70 7.14
C VAL A 346 -8.43 0.62 8.45
N GLU A 347 -7.99 -0.20 9.40
CA GLU A 347 -8.67 -0.31 10.70
C GLU A 347 -8.60 0.99 11.51
N ALA A 348 -7.43 1.62 11.57
CA ALA A 348 -7.22 2.89 12.29
C ALA A 348 -8.11 4.04 11.78
N THR A 349 -8.63 3.92 10.56
CA THR A 349 -9.44 4.94 9.89
C THR A 349 -10.88 4.52 9.66
N ARG A 350 -11.27 3.32 10.13
CA ARG A 350 -12.60 2.76 9.92
C ARG A 350 -13.71 3.67 10.46
N ALA A 351 -13.50 4.19 11.66
CA ALA A 351 -14.45 5.08 12.33
C ALA A 351 -14.66 6.41 11.57
N ASP A 352 -13.68 6.85 10.78
CA ASP A 352 -13.79 8.08 9.99
C ASP A 352 -14.45 7.84 8.63
N LEU A 353 -14.18 6.68 8.01
CA LEU A 353 -14.53 6.40 6.62
C LEU A 353 -15.74 5.47 6.52
N GLU A 354 -15.61 4.20 6.87
CA GLU A 354 -16.67 3.20 6.75
C GLU A 354 -17.79 3.39 7.76
N ASP A 355 -17.47 3.64 9.03
CA ASP A 355 -18.46 3.89 10.09
C ASP A 355 -18.74 5.39 10.28
N GLY A 356 -18.09 6.22 9.47
CA GLY A 356 -18.12 7.67 9.56
C GLY A 356 -19.38 8.32 9.00
N PRO A 357 -19.43 9.67 9.03
CA PRO A 357 -20.61 10.46 8.64
C PRO A 357 -20.80 10.56 7.11
N GLY A 358 -19.85 10.10 6.30
CA GLY A 358 -19.93 10.17 4.84
C GLY A 358 -21.08 9.33 4.26
N ASP A 359 -21.65 9.80 3.16
CA ASP A 359 -22.75 9.11 2.46
C ASP A 359 -22.27 7.80 1.81
N ASP A 360 -21.10 7.85 1.17
CA ASP A 360 -20.49 6.71 0.48
C ASP A 360 -19.69 5.76 1.38
N LYS A 361 -19.70 5.99 2.71
CA LYS A 361 -19.02 5.15 3.71
C LYS A 361 -17.57 4.83 3.35
N GLY A 362 -16.84 5.86 2.91
CA GLY A 362 -15.43 5.76 2.58
C GLY A 362 -15.11 5.01 1.29
N LYS A 363 -16.08 4.53 0.52
CA LYS A 363 -15.85 3.70 -0.69
C LYS A 363 -14.86 4.32 -1.68
N TRP A 364 -14.87 5.64 -1.82
CA TRP A 364 -14.07 6.39 -2.80
C TRP A 364 -12.72 6.87 -2.27
N TRP A 365 -12.26 6.36 -1.11
CA TRP A 365 -11.04 6.85 -0.46
C TRP A 365 -9.80 6.85 -1.38
N TRP A 366 -9.69 5.91 -2.31
CA TRP A 366 -8.56 5.81 -3.25
C TRP A 366 -8.74 6.62 -4.55
N GLU A 367 -9.98 6.98 -4.91
CA GLU A 367 -10.31 7.58 -6.21
C GLU A 367 -9.58 8.90 -6.49
N PRO A 368 -9.41 9.84 -5.54
CA PRO A 368 -8.69 11.07 -5.83
C PRO A 368 -7.23 10.85 -6.22
N LEU A 369 -6.56 9.88 -5.57
CA LEU A 369 -5.18 9.52 -5.92
C LEU A 369 -5.15 8.84 -7.28
N ARG A 370 -6.04 7.85 -7.51
CA ARG A 370 -6.17 7.16 -8.80
C ARG A 370 -6.28 8.18 -9.94
N ARG A 371 -7.23 9.12 -9.86
CA ARG A 371 -7.47 10.14 -10.90
C ARG A 371 -6.26 11.03 -11.19
N ARG A 372 -5.45 11.38 -10.20
CA ARG A 372 -4.19 12.12 -10.43
C ARG A 372 -3.24 11.35 -11.33
N ILE A 373 -3.09 10.05 -11.10
CA ILE A 373 -2.24 9.15 -11.87
C ILE A 373 -2.81 8.89 -13.28
N LEU A 374 -4.13 8.77 -13.40
CA LEU A 374 -4.79 8.64 -14.70
C LEU A 374 -4.60 9.88 -15.56
N LYS A 375 -4.70 11.07 -14.95
CA LYS A 375 -4.55 12.35 -15.64
C LYS A 375 -3.15 12.51 -16.24
N ILE A 376 -2.10 12.23 -15.47
CA ILE A 376 -0.73 12.32 -16.02
C ILE A 376 -0.46 11.29 -17.12
N SER A 377 -1.13 10.13 -17.05
CA SER A 377 -1.07 9.09 -18.08
C SER A 377 -1.95 9.40 -19.31
N SER A 378 -2.63 10.56 -19.35
CA SER A 378 -3.53 10.95 -20.44
C SER A 378 -4.65 9.93 -20.69
N VAL A 379 -5.24 9.40 -19.63
CA VAL A 379 -6.40 8.51 -19.73
C VAL A 379 -7.65 9.32 -20.08
N ASP A 380 -8.43 8.84 -21.05
CA ASP A 380 -9.66 9.51 -21.48
C ASP A 380 -10.65 9.72 -20.33
N GLN A 381 -11.32 10.87 -20.33
CA GLN A 381 -12.24 11.25 -19.25
C GLN A 381 -13.36 10.21 -19.07
N ALA A 382 -13.92 9.66 -20.15
CA ALA A 382 -14.95 8.62 -20.09
C ALA A 382 -14.48 7.33 -19.39
N ILE A 383 -13.18 7.01 -19.49
CA ILE A 383 -12.57 5.87 -18.79
C ILE A 383 -12.34 6.20 -17.31
N GLN A 384 -11.91 7.43 -17.00
CA GLN A 384 -11.79 7.89 -15.60
C GLN A 384 -13.15 7.88 -14.89
N ASP A 385 -14.21 8.20 -15.62
CA ASP A 385 -15.59 8.31 -15.14
C ASP A 385 -16.38 7.00 -15.18
N ILE A 386 -15.78 5.86 -15.58
CA ILE A 386 -16.52 4.61 -15.84
C ILE A 386 -17.31 4.10 -14.62
N SER A 387 -16.87 4.38 -13.39
CA SER A 387 -17.60 4.03 -12.16
C SER A 387 -18.93 4.77 -12.04
N LEU A 388 -19.07 5.96 -12.63
CA LEU A 388 -20.31 6.74 -12.64
C LEU A 388 -21.44 6.01 -13.38
N TRP A 389 -21.12 5.04 -14.25
CA TRP A 389 -22.14 4.22 -14.89
C TRP A 389 -23.04 3.49 -13.88
N TRP A 390 -22.49 3.11 -12.72
CA TRP A 390 -23.23 2.39 -11.67
C TRP A 390 -23.54 3.24 -10.46
N TYR A 391 -22.72 4.26 -10.19
CA TYR A 391 -22.78 5.01 -8.94
C TYR A 391 -22.98 6.52 -9.14
N GLY A 392 -23.05 6.99 -10.39
CA GLY A 392 -23.33 8.39 -10.72
C GLY A 392 -24.82 8.67 -10.82
N SER A 393 -25.14 9.92 -11.16
CA SER A 393 -26.50 10.36 -11.47
C SER A 393 -26.96 9.87 -12.85
N GLU A 394 -28.26 9.98 -13.14
CA GLU A 394 -28.79 9.70 -14.48
C GLU A 394 -28.13 10.55 -15.57
N ALA A 395 -27.74 11.79 -15.24
CA ALA A 395 -27.04 12.68 -16.15
C ALA A 395 -25.60 12.19 -16.44
N ASP A 396 -24.91 11.64 -15.44
CA ASP A 396 -23.58 11.07 -15.62
C ASP A 396 -23.64 9.84 -16.55
N VAL A 397 -24.63 8.97 -16.34
CA VAL A 397 -24.85 7.78 -17.18
C VAL A 397 -25.17 8.18 -18.62
N ALA A 398 -26.04 9.17 -18.82
CA ALA A 398 -26.37 9.69 -20.15
C ALA A 398 -25.13 10.22 -20.88
N LYS A 399 -24.32 11.04 -20.22
CA LYS A 399 -23.06 11.58 -20.76
C LYS A 399 -22.06 10.47 -21.10
N LEU A 400 -21.95 9.44 -20.26
CA LEU A 400 -21.12 8.27 -20.56
C LEU A 400 -21.66 7.50 -21.77
N SER A 401 -22.98 7.36 -21.90
CA SER A 401 -23.59 6.67 -23.04
C SER A 401 -23.30 7.36 -24.37
N GLU A 402 -23.14 8.69 -24.39
CA GLU A 402 -22.76 9.43 -25.60
C GLU A 402 -21.28 9.25 -25.99
N THR A 403 -20.41 8.99 -25.02
CA THR A 403 -18.95 8.98 -25.21
C THR A 403 -18.35 7.58 -25.30
N LEU A 404 -18.97 6.60 -24.65
CA LEU A 404 -18.51 5.22 -24.64
C LEU A 404 -18.90 4.51 -25.94
N GLU A 405 -17.99 3.66 -26.41
CA GLU A 405 -18.24 2.81 -27.57
C GLU A 405 -19.46 1.89 -27.34
N GLY A 406 -20.42 1.93 -28.27
CA GLY A 406 -21.67 1.16 -28.14
C GLY A 406 -22.59 1.64 -27.01
N GLY A 407 -22.33 2.84 -26.47
CA GLY A 407 -23.15 3.53 -25.50
C GLY A 407 -23.17 2.95 -24.09
N LYS A 408 -22.22 2.07 -23.76
CA LYS A 408 -22.09 1.44 -22.43
C LYS A 408 -20.66 0.94 -22.17
N PRO A 409 -20.29 0.72 -20.89
CA PRO A 409 -18.99 0.16 -20.54
C PRO A 409 -18.70 -1.18 -21.22
N THR A 410 -17.54 -1.25 -21.89
CA THR A 410 -16.96 -2.45 -22.49
C THR A 410 -16.33 -3.32 -21.39
N VAL A 411 -16.43 -4.64 -21.53
CA VAL A 411 -15.72 -5.60 -20.67
C VAL A 411 -14.30 -5.78 -21.21
N HIS A 412 -13.31 -5.21 -20.52
CA HIS A 412 -11.90 -5.37 -20.88
C HIS A 412 -11.25 -6.47 -20.04
N ILE A 413 -10.84 -7.54 -20.69
CA ILE A 413 -9.98 -8.58 -20.11
C ILE A 413 -8.52 -8.20 -20.41
N THR A 414 -7.74 -8.00 -19.36
CA THR A 414 -6.30 -7.75 -19.48
C THR A 414 -5.55 -8.94 -18.89
N TYR A 415 -4.88 -9.69 -19.75
CA TYR A 415 -4.00 -10.77 -19.35
C TYR A 415 -2.55 -10.28 -19.31
N ILE A 416 -1.98 -10.17 -18.11
CA ILE A 416 -0.57 -9.85 -17.89
C ILE A 416 0.26 -11.11 -18.12
N SER A 417 0.79 -11.24 -19.33
CA SER A 417 1.73 -12.29 -19.71
C SER A 417 3.07 -12.05 -19.03
N ARG A 418 3.68 -13.13 -18.54
CA ARG A 418 5.04 -13.15 -17.98
C ARG A 418 5.99 -14.03 -18.78
N GLN A 419 5.61 -14.42 -20.00
CA GLN A 419 6.38 -15.38 -20.78
C GLN A 419 7.76 -14.84 -21.17
N THR A 420 7.90 -13.52 -21.35
CA THR A 420 9.18 -12.83 -21.57
C THR A 420 9.94 -12.46 -20.28
N ALA A 421 9.30 -12.57 -19.10
CA ALA A 421 9.94 -12.28 -17.82
C ALA A 421 10.99 -13.34 -17.43
N ARG A 422 11.74 -13.10 -16.34
CA ARG A 422 12.77 -14.05 -15.86
C ARG A 422 12.20 -15.23 -15.06
N HIS A 423 11.09 -15.03 -14.35
CA HIS A 423 10.50 -15.99 -13.40
C HIS A 423 8.97 -15.96 -13.47
N ARG A 424 8.31 -16.94 -12.82
CA ARG A 424 6.84 -16.96 -12.64
C ARG A 424 6.12 -17.01 -13.98
N LYS A 425 6.47 -18.02 -14.76
CA LYS A 425 5.88 -18.31 -16.07
C LYS A 425 4.87 -19.44 -15.96
N LEU A 426 3.89 -19.39 -16.83
CA LEU A 426 3.08 -20.57 -17.09
C LEU A 426 3.84 -21.57 -17.94
N ILE A 427 3.43 -22.83 -17.86
CA ILE A 427 3.76 -23.83 -18.89
C ILE A 427 3.37 -23.27 -20.26
N LYS A 428 4.22 -23.47 -21.27
CA LYS A 428 4.06 -22.83 -22.58
C LYS A 428 2.74 -23.22 -23.24
N GLU A 429 2.41 -24.50 -23.23
CA GLU A 429 1.19 -25.05 -23.82
C GLU A 429 -0.06 -24.49 -23.11
N ASP A 430 0.01 -24.33 -21.79
CA ASP A 430 -1.08 -23.74 -20.99
C ASP A 430 -1.23 -22.25 -21.27
N HIS A 431 -0.12 -21.52 -21.48
CA HIS A 431 -0.15 -20.13 -21.94
C HIS A 431 -0.81 -20.00 -23.33
N ASP A 432 -0.44 -20.85 -24.28
CA ASP A 432 -1.03 -20.84 -25.62
C ASP A 432 -2.53 -21.19 -25.56
N GLY A 433 -2.89 -22.13 -24.69
CA GLY A 433 -4.26 -22.52 -24.39
C GLY A 433 -5.10 -21.37 -23.84
N ILE A 434 -4.65 -20.70 -22.78
CA ILE A 434 -5.39 -19.56 -22.20
C ILE A 434 -5.54 -18.41 -23.19
N VAL A 435 -4.52 -18.11 -23.99
CA VAL A 435 -4.59 -17.07 -25.04
C VAL A 435 -5.66 -17.43 -26.07
N THR A 436 -5.71 -18.69 -26.50
CA THR A 436 -6.68 -19.17 -27.48
C THR A 436 -8.10 -19.08 -26.92
N THR A 437 -8.35 -19.63 -25.73
CA THR A 437 -9.68 -19.64 -25.12
C THR A 437 -10.20 -18.23 -24.82
N LEU A 438 -9.35 -17.30 -24.36
CA LEU A 438 -9.77 -15.91 -24.13
C LEU A 438 -10.16 -15.20 -25.43
N LYS A 439 -9.46 -15.46 -26.53
CA LYS A 439 -9.83 -14.93 -27.86
C LYS A 439 -11.18 -15.49 -28.31
N GLU A 440 -11.41 -16.78 -28.13
CA GLU A 440 -12.68 -17.44 -28.46
C GLU A 440 -13.84 -16.91 -27.62
N LEU A 441 -13.64 -16.70 -26.31
CA LEU A 441 -14.63 -16.09 -25.42
C LEU A 441 -15.05 -14.71 -25.92
N VAL A 442 -14.08 -13.84 -26.22
CA VAL A 442 -14.36 -12.49 -26.73
C VAL A 442 -15.07 -12.53 -28.07
N ALA A 443 -14.65 -13.40 -29.00
CA ALA A 443 -15.30 -13.56 -30.29
C ALA A 443 -16.76 -14.02 -30.13
N ARG A 444 -17.00 -15.02 -29.27
CA ARG A 444 -18.33 -15.55 -28.97
C ARG A 444 -19.24 -14.50 -28.36
N LYS A 445 -18.77 -13.73 -27.38
CA LYS A 445 -19.56 -12.67 -26.73
C LYS A 445 -19.90 -11.53 -27.68
N ASN A 446 -18.98 -11.15 -28.56
CA ASN A 446 -19.20 -10.09 -29.54
C ASN A 446 -20.07 -10.54 -30.75
N ALA A 447 -20.25 -11.84 -30.97
CA ALA A 447 -21.16 -12.37 -31.98
C ALA A 447 -22.64 -12.39 -31.54
N LEU A 448 -22.90 -12.17 -30.24
CA LEU A 448 -24.27 -12.11 -29.73
C LEU A 448 -25.01 -10.87 -30.29
N PRO A 449 -26.33 -10.97 -30.55
CA PRO A 449 -27.10 -9.85 -31.05
C PRO A 449 -27.10 -8.68 -30.05
N PRO A 450 -27.23 -7.43 -30.51
CA PRO A 450 -27.36 -6.29 -29.62
C PRO A 450 -28.53 -6.50 -28.65
N SER A 451 -28.23 -6.44 -27.35
CA SER A 451 -29.24 -6.43 -26.29
C SER A 451 -28.78 -5.48 -25.19
N PRO A 452 -29.69 -4.99 -24.32
CA PRO A 452 -29.30 -4.20 -23.15
C PRO A 452 -28.24 -4.92 -22.30
N GLN A 453 -28.36 -6.25 -22.17
CA GLN A 453 -27.47 -7.11 -21.38
C GLN A 453 -26.12 -7.37 -22.07
N ASN A 454 -26.07 -7.40 -23.40
CA ASN A 454 -24.87 -7.76 -24.16
C ASN A 454 -23.92 -6.57 -24.31
N ARG A 455 -22.80 -6.58 -23.58
CA ARG A 455 -21.73 -5.58 -23.68
C ARG A 455 -20.71 -6.00 -24.74
N ARG A 456 -19.94 -5.05 -25.25
CA ARG A 456 -18.75 -5.37 -26.06
C ARG A 456 -17.66 -5.93 -25.14
N TRP A 457 -16.89 -6.88 -25.65
CA TRP A 457 -15.75 -7.49 -24.97
C TRP A 457 -14.46 -7.19 -25.73
N ARG A 458 -13.38 -6.95 -24.99
CA ARG A 458 -12.03 -6.76 -25.53
C ARG A 458 -11.03 -7.57 -24.72
N LEU A 459 -10.02 -8.10 -25.41
CA LEU A 459 -8.90 -8.81 -24.80
C LEU A 459 -7.61 -8.06 -25.13
N GLU A 460 -6.80 -7.82 -24.09
CA GLU A 460 -5.45 -7.29 -24.19
C GLU A 460 -4.50 -8.27 -23.52
N ILE A 461 -3.54 -8.80 -24.30
CA ILE A 461 -2.46 -9.66 -23.78
C ILE A 461 -1.22 -8.78 -23.68
N VAL A 462 -0.72 -8.62 -22.47
CA VAL A 462 0.23 -7.55 -22.13
C VAL A 462 1.48 -8.15 -21.54
N GLU A 463 2.61 -7.86 -22.16
CA GLU A 463 3.95 -8.05 -21.59
C GLU A 463 4.43 -6.69 -21.11
N ALA A 464 4.24 -6.42 -19.81
CA ALA A 464 4.38 -5.10 -19.22
C ALA A 464 5.79 -4.52 -19.40
N GLU A 465 6.82 -5.36 -19.43
CA GLU A 465 8.21 -4.99 -19.68
C GLU A 465 8.47 -4.36 -21.06
N HIS A 466 7.54 -4.49 -22.01
CA HIS A 466 7.69 -4.00 -23.38
C HIS A 466 6.89 -2.72 -23.68
N ILE A 467 6.20 -2.17 -22.68
CA ILE A 467 5.37 -0.97 -22.85
C ILE A 467 5.67 0.09 -21.79
N SER A 468 5.39 1.35 -22.12
CA SER A 468 5.66 2.47 -21.21
C SER A 468 4.78 2.41 -19.96
N ARG A 469 5.23 3.07 -18.89
CA ARG A 469 4.48 3.17 -17.62
C ARG A 469 3.09 3.79 -17.82
N GLU A 470 3.01 4.82 -18.66
CA GLU A 470 1.76 5.48 -19.01
C GLU A 470 0.81 4.52 -19.73
N GLU A 471 1.32 3.67 -20.64
CA GLU A 471 0.47 2.68 -21.31
C GLU A 471 0.03 1.58 -20.33
N GLN A 472 0.91 1.11 -19.44
CA GLN A 472 0.51 0.18 -18.37
C GLN A 472 -0.63 0.74 -17.51
N VAL A 473 -0.57 2.03 -17.16
CA VAL A 473 -1.64 2.72 -16.43
C VAL A 473 -2.91 2.85 -17.29
N ARG A 474 -2.80 3.23 -18.57
CA ARG A 474 -3.97 3.34 -19.46
C ARG A 474 -4.69 2.01 -19.63
N ILE A 475 -3.94 0.91 -19.74
CA ILE A 475 -4.50 -0.44 -19.80
C ILE A 475 -5.24 -0.73 -18.51
N ALA A 476 -4.58 -0.59 -17.36
CA ALA A 476 -5.18 -0.87 -16.06
C ALA A 476 -6.44 -0.04 -15.79
N ALA A 477 -6.46 1.22 -16.22
CA ALA A 477 -7.57 2.15 -16.02
C ALA A 477 -8.87 1.74 -16.73
N ARG A 478 -8.78 1.00 -17.84
CA ARG A 478 -9.94 0.48 -18.58
C ARG A 478 -10.23 -0.99 -18.25
N THR A 479 -9.32 -1.70 -17.59
CA THR A 479 -9.45 -3.12 -17.26
C THR A 479 -10.67 -3.38 -16.39
N THR A 480 -11.50 -4.35 -16.81
CA THR A 480 -12.59 -4.92 -16.02
C THR A 480 -12.13 -6.18 -15.28
N VAL A 481 -11.38 -7.05 -15.98
CA VAL A 481 -10.80 -8.27 -15.42
C VAL A 481 -9.30 -8.25 -15.64
N MET A 482 -8.52 -8.15 -14.56
CA MET A 482 -7.07 -8.29 -14.61
C MET A 482 -6.70 -9.72 -14.27
N LEU A 483 -5.98 -10.39 -15.15
CA LEU A 483 -5.60 -11.79 -15.05
C LEU A 483 -4.08 -11.90 -15.16
N GLY A 484 -3.44 -12.71 -14.33
CA GLY A 484 -2.00 -12.96 -14.46
C GLY A 484 -1.47 -13.91 -13.41
N VAL A 485 -0.24 -14.39 -13.63
CA VAL A 485 0.50 -15.12 -12.60
C VAL A 485 0.81 -14.20 -11.42
N HIS A 486 0.73 -14.74 -10.20
CA HIS A 486 1.07 -14.00 -8.99
C HIS A 486 2.39 -13.22 -9.12
N GLY A 487 2.41 -11.99 -8.58
CA GLY A 487 3.58 -11.13 -8.62
C GLY A 487 3.35 -9.74 -9.20
N ASN A 488 4.43 -8.97 -9.27
CA ASN A 488 4.40 -7.51 -9.43
C ASN A 488 3.59 -6.99 -10.62
N GLY A 489 3.40 -7.80 -11.67
CA GLY A 489 2.57 -7.43 -12.82
C GLY A 489 1.13 -7.05 -12.43
N LEU A 490 0.58 -7.68 -11.38
CA LEU A 490 -0.77 -7.42 -10.88
C LEU A 490 -0.88 -6.17 -10.00
N THR A 491 0.23 -5.49 -9.66
CA THR A 491 0.21 -4.27 -8.83
C THR A 491 -0.67 -3.18 -9.43
N HIS A 492 -0.77 -3.15 -10.77
CA HIS A 492 -1.61 -2.22 -11.50
C HIS A 492 -3.11 -2.35 -11.20
N LEU A 493 -3.56 -3.37 -10.47
CA LEU A 493 -4.93 -3.47 -9.97
C LEU A 493 -5.36 -2.21 -9.21
N ILE A 494 -4.41 -1.50 -8.57
CA ILE A 494 -4.71 -0.27 -7.84
C ILE A 494 -5.22 0.84 -8.78
N MET A 495 -4.97 0.76 -10.09
CA MET A 495 -5.44 1.72 -11.09
C MET A 495 -6.77 1.31 -11.75
N MET A 496 -7.26 0.11 -11.49
CA MET A 496 -8.55 -0.36 -12.00
C MET A 496 -9.70 0.49 -11.45
N PRO A 497 -10.76 0.70 -12.23
CA PRO A 497 -11.96 1.37 -11.74
C PRO A 497 -12.70 0.46 -10.76
N ILE A 498 -13.37 1.05 -9.77
CA ILE A 498 -14.23 0.30 -8.84
C ILE A 498 -15.63 0.19 -9.46
N THR A 499 -15.96 -1.00 -9.95
CA THR A 499 -17.27 -1.31 -10.55
C THR A 499 -17.79 -2.65 -10.03
N PRO A 500 -19.09 -2.95 -10.18
CA PRO A 500 -19.62 -4.28 -9.87
C PRO A 500 -18.97 -5.42 -10.66
N PHE A 501 -18.26 -5.14 -11.76
CA PHE A 501 -17.57 -6.14 -12.58
C PHE A 501 -16.07 -6.28 -12.27
N SER A 502 -15.47 -5.28 -11.61
CA SER A 502 -14.03 -5.22 -11.38
C SER A 502 -13.53 -6.47 -10.64
N THR A 503 -12.66 -7.21 -11.31
CA THR A 503 -12.20 -8.53 -10.86
C THR A 503 -10.71 -8.71 -11.12
N VAL A 504 -10.00 -9.26 -10.15
CA VAL A 504 -8.61 -9.71 -10.28
C VAL A 504 -8.57 -11.23 -10.19
N ILE A 505 -7.96 -11.88 -11.17
CA ILE A 505 -7.76 -13.33 -11.23
C ILE A 505 -6.26 -13.61 -11.17
N GLU A 506 -5.84 -14.28 -10.12
CA GLU A 506 -4.44 -14.55 -9.84
C GLU A 506 -4.14 -16.04 -9.99
N LEU A 507 -3.22 -16.36 -10.90
CA LEU A 507 -2.80 -17.72 -11.20
C LEU A 507 -1.66 -18.11 -10.27
N PHE A 508 -1.88 -19.16 -9.49
CA PHE A 508 -0.91 -19.71 -8.55
C PHE A 508 -0.46 -21.11 -8.97
N TYR A 509 0.76 -21.46 -8.60
CA TYR A 509 1.18 -22.85 -8.58
C TYR A 509 0.26 -23.64 -7.63
N PRO A 510 -0.23 -24.84 -7.99
CA PRO A 510 -1.14 -25.61 -7.15
C PRO A 510 -0.67 -25.75 -5.70
N GLY A 511 -1.60 -25.53 -4.76
CA GLY A 511 -1.31 -25.51 -3.32
C GLY A 511 -0.70 -24.19 -2.80
N GLY A 512 -0.30 -23.28 -3.68
CA GLY A 512 0.28 -22.00 -3.31
C GLY A 512 -0.73 -20.88 -3.15
N PHE A 513 -0.51 -19.98 -2.20
CA PHE A 513 -1.34 -18.80 -2.02
C PHE A 513 -0.56 -17.70 -1.31
N ALA A 514 -0.71 -16.47 -1.80
CA ALA A 514 -0.21 -15.26 -1.16
C ALA A 514 -1.32 -14.22 -1.08
N ARG A 515 -1.27 -13.36 -0.06
CA ARG A 515 -2.33 -12.36 0.20
C ARG A 515 -2.16 -11.04 -0.53
N ASP A 516 -1.01 -10.82 -1.17
CA ASP A 516 -0.60 -9.54 -1.72
C ASP A 516 -1.70 -8.89 -2.58
N TYR A 517 -2.06 -9.49 -3.71
CA TYR A 517 -3.09 -8.95 -4.60
C TYR A 517 -4.50 -9.30 -4.15
N GLN A 518 -4.68 -10.41 -3.42
CA GLN A 518 -5.96 -10.79 -2.82
C GLN A 518 -6.49 -9.70 -1.88
N TRP A 519 -5.71 -9.36 -0.86
CA TRP A 519 -6.10 -8.38 0.15
C TRP A 519 -6.24 -6.99 -0.48
N THR A 520 -5.29 -6.59 -1.32
CA THR A 520 -5.32 -5.29 -1.99
C THR A 520 -6.55 -5.12 -2.87
N SER A 521 -6.95 -6.17 -3.60
CA SER A 521 -8.18 -6.16 -4.40
C SER A 521 -9.42 -5.99 -3.54
N THR A 522 -9.55 -6.80 -2.48
CA THR A 522 -10.70 -6.73 -1.56
C THR A 522 -10.78 -5.36 -0.86
N ALA A 523 -9.64 -4.80 -0.43
CA ALA A 523 -9.58 -3.50 0.24
C ALA A 523 -10.03 -2.33 -0.66
N LEU A 524 -9.89 -2.47 -1.98
CA LEU A 524 -10.40 -1.51 -2.98
C LEU A 524 -11.82 -1.83 -3.45
N GLY A 525 -12.49 -2.85 -2.90
CA GLY A 525 -13.85 -3.23 -3.26
C GLY A 525 -13.95 -4.05 -4.55
N MET A 526 -12.84 -4.66 -5.01
CA MET A 526 -12.82 -5.54 -6.18
C MET A 526 -12.98 -7.00 -5.78
N ARG A 527 -13.53 -7.82 -6.69
CA ARG A 527 -13.56 -9.27 -6.48
C ARG A 527 -12.19 -9.87 -6.80
N HIS A 528 -11.69 -10.78 -5.97
CA HIS A 528 -10.49 -11.55 -6.26
C HIS A 528 -10.81 -13.04 -6.42
N TYR A 529 -10.15 -13.71 -7.37
CA TYR A 529 -10.10 -15.15 -7.47
C TYR A 529 -8.65 -15.60 -7.53
N GLY A 530 -8.25 -16.53 -6.68
CA GLY A 530 -7.04 -17.30 -6.87
C GLY A 530 -7.36 -18.59 -7.62
N VAL A 531 -6.50 -19.00 -8.55
CA VAL A 531 -6.69 -20.20 -9.37
C VAL A 531 -5.53 -21.17 -9.20
N HIS A 532 -5.87 -22.45 -8.96
CA HIS A 532 -4.98 -23.60 -9.06
C HIS A 532 -5.41 -24.44 -10.25
N ASN A 533 -4.71 -24.27 -11.38
CA ASN A 533 -4.99 -24.95 -12.64
C ASN A 533 -6.44 -24.79 -13.15
N ASN A 534 -7.33 -25.70 -12.75
CA ASN A 534 -8.74 -25.79 -13.15
C ASN A 534 -9.72 -25.64 -11.95
N THR A 535 -9.25 -25.07 -10.84
CA THR A 535 -10.06 -24.79 -9.65
C THR A 535 -9.79 -23.38 -9.16
N ALA A 536 -10.80 -22.72 -8.58
CA ALA A 536 -10.68 -21.36 -8.05
C ALA A 536 -11.13 -21.29 -6.59
N PHE A 537 -10.57 -20.32 -5.87
CA PHE A 537 -10.96 -19.95 -4.52
C PHE A 537 -11.08 -18.42 -4.42
N THR A 538 -11.88 -17.96 -3.46
CA THR A 538 -12.20 -16.55 -3.26
C THR A 538 -12.78 -16.36 -1.86
N GLU A 539 -12.84 -15.12 -1.37
CA GLU A 539 -13.45 -14.85 -0.08
C GLU A 539 -14.93 -15.29 -0.03
N PRO A 540 -15.39 -15.84 1.12
CA PRO A 540 -14.67 -15.95 2.40
C PRO A 540 -13.79 -17.21 2.56
N SER A 541 -13.69 -18.06 1.54
CA SER A 541 -13.01 -19.36 1.61
C SER A 541 -11.61 -19.30 0.98
N LEU A 542 -10.64 -18.75 1.73
CA LEU A 542 -9.25 -18.64 1.29
C LEU A 542 -8.39 -19.80 1.81
N PRO A 543 -7.45 -20.33 1.00
CA PRO A 543 -6.43 -21.27 1.48
C PRO A 543 -5.50 -20.64 2.53
N LEU A 544 -4.71 -21.48 3.20
CA LEU A 544 -3.58 -21.01 3.99
C LEU A 544 -2.50 -20.44 3.08
N VAL A 545 -1.81 -19.39 3.55
CA VAL A 545 -0.66 -18.83 2.83
C VAL A 545 0.43 -19.90 2.76
N GLN A 546 0.82 -20.27 1.55
CA GLN A 546 1.81 -21.31 1.29
C GLN A 546 2.62 -20.97 0.04
N TYR A 547 3.90 -21.28 0.09
CA TYR A 547 4.87 -21.08 -0.98
C TYR A 547 5.48 -22.44 -1.36
N PRO A 548 4.72 -23.35 -1.99
CA PRO A 548 5.21 -24.68 -2.34
C PRO A 548 6.41 -24.60 -3.31
N GLU A 549 7.13 -25.71 -3.45
CA GLU A 549 8.13 -25.85 -4.51
C GLU A 549 7.47 -25.58 -5.88
N GLY A 550 8.12 -24.76 -6.71
CA GLY A 550 7.55 -24.30 -7.97
C GLY A 550 6.70 -23.02 -7.88
N PHE A 551 6.39 -22.51 -6.67
CA PHE A 551 5.60 -21.28 -6.52
C PHE A 551 6.19 -20.10 -7.30
N GLN A 552 7.51 -19.88 -7.21
CA GLN A 552 8.21 -18.84 -7.97
C GLN A 552 8.78 -19.35 -9.32
N GLY A 553 8.43 -20.59 -9.71
CA GLY A 553 8.99 -21.31 -10.86
C GLY A 553 8.46 -20.85 -12.22
N ASN A 554 8.84 -21.57 -13.27
CA ASN A 554 8.49 -21.25 -14.66
C ASN A 554 7.52 -22.24 -15.30
N GLU A 555 6.92 -23.11 -14.50
CA GLU A 555 6.06 -24.21 -14.93
C GLU A 555 4.74 -24.18 -14.15
N ILE A 556 4.12 -22.99 -14.05
CA ILE A 556 2.83 -22.84 -13.36
C ILE A 556 1.71 -23.32 -14.30
N PRO A 557 0.93 -24.35 -13.92
CA PRO A 557 -0.12 -24.88 -14.78
C PRO A 557 -1.38 -24.01 -14.75
N VAL A 558 -2.09 -23.93 -15.88
CA VAL A 558 -3.41 -23.30 -15.95
C VAL A 558 -4.30 -23.93 -17.03
N HIS A 559 -5.56 -24.14 -16.72
CA HIS A 559 -6.53 -24.66 -17.68
C HIS A 559 -7.32 -23.51 -18.33
N GLY A 560 -6.96 -23.16 -19.57
CA GLY A 560 -7.57 -22.06 -20.33
C GLY A 560 -9.10 -22.03 -20.35
N PRO A 561 -9.80 -23.14 -20.71
CA PRO A 561 -11.26 -23.22 -20.69
C PRO A 561 -11.88 -22.85 -19.34
N PHE A 562 -11.31 -23.33 -18.24
CA PHE A 562 -11.80 -23.01 -16.90
C PHE A 562 -11.71 -21.50 -16.59
N ILE A 563 -10.63 -20.83 -17.02
CA ILE A 563 -10.49 -19.39 -16.84
C ILE A 563 -11.55 -18.62 -17.62
N ALA A 564 -11.82 -19.01 -18.87
CA ALA A 564 -12.85 -18.36 -19.68
C ALA A 564 -14.24 -18.54 -19.07
N ASP A 565 -14.58 -19.74 -18.60
CA ASP A 565 -15.84 -20.02 -17.92
C ASP A 565 -15.96 -19.20 -16.63
N LEU A 566 -14.91 -19.13 -15.82
CA LEU A 566 -14.88 -18.32 -14.59
C LEU A 566 -15.12 -16.83 -14.88
N ILE A 567 -14.50 -16.27 -15.93
CA ILE A 567 -14.70 -14.88 -16.33
C ILE A 567 -16.14 -14.67 -16.81
N GLU A 568 -16.65 -15.56 -17.65
CA GLU A 568 -18.01 -15.49 -18.17
C GLU A 568 -19.04 -15.53 -17.05
N GLU A 569 -18.96 -16.53 -16.16
CA GLU A 569 -19.85 -16.67 -15.01
C GLU A 569 -19.79 -15.45 -14.08
N ARG A 570 -18.60 -14.89 -13.86
CA ARG A 570 -18.41 -13.71 -13.01
C ARG A 570 -19.10 -12.47 -13.59
N ILE A 571 -18.98 -12.26 -14.90
CA ILE A 571 -19.55 -11.09 -15.57
C ILE A 571 -21.05 -11.26 -15.75
N ASP A 572 -21.49 -12.38 -16.33
CA ASP A 572 -22.91 -12.65 -16.58
C ASP A 572 -23.69 -12.78 -15.27
N GLY A 573 -23.12 -13.45 -14.26
CA GLY A 573 -23.75 -13.64 -12.96
C GLY A 573 -23.96 -12.34 -12.18
N VAL A 574 -23.19 -11.29 -12.45
CA VAL A 574 -23.46 -9.94 -11.93
C VAL A 574 -24.37 -9.15 -12.84
N ALA A 575 -24.25 -9.29 -14.16
CA ALA A 575 -25.15 -8.62 -15.11
C ALA A 575 -26.62 -9.03 -14.93
N VAL A 576 -26.90 -10.25 -14.46
CA VAL A 576 -28.27 -10.70 -14.14
C VAL A 576 -28.83 -10.05 -12.86
N LYS A 577 -27.96 -9.58 -11.95
CA LYS A 577 -28.37 -8.99 -10.66
C LYS A 577 -28.55 -7.48 -10.70
N LEU A 578 -28.01 -6.84 -11.73
CA LEU A 578 -28.09 -5.40 -12.01
C LEU A 578 -29.19 -5.15 -13.03
#